data_AF-A0A847I5X3-F1
#
_entry.id   AF-A0A847I5X3-F1
#
_cell.length_a   1.000
_cell.length_b   1.000
_cell.length_c   1.000
_cell.angle_alpha   90.00
_cell.angle_beta   90.00
_cell.angle_gamma   90.00
#
_symmetry.space_group_name_H-M   'P 1'
#
loop_
_entity.id
_entity.type
_entity.pdbx_description
1 polymer ?
#
loop_
_entity_poly.entity_id
_entity_poly.type
_entity_poly.pdbx_seq_one_letter_code
_entity_poly.pdbx_strand_id
1 'polypeptide(L)' 'MRIIKTTISPDSWEDNGGKGTINPFNGLIVVYNTPLVHQQIAGFVEEEGLGP' A
#
# COMPACT_ATOMS: atom_id res chain seq x y z
N MET A 1 -4.42 4.92 6.33
CA MET A 1 -4.75 3.60 5.74
C MET A 1 -5.82 3.62 4.66
N ARG A 2 -6.87 4.45 4.75
CA ARG A 2 -8.00 4.43 3.80
C ARG A 2 -7.59 4.63 2.34
N ILE A 3 -6.77 5.65 2.04
CA ILE A 3 -6.35 6.00 0.67
C ILE A 3 -5.78 4.78 -0.05
N ILE A 4 -4.69 4.20 0.45
CA ILE A 4 -4.03 3.02 -0.15
C ILE A 4 -5.03 1.87 -0.38
N LYS A 5 -5.84 1.53 0.63
CA LYS A 5 -6.82 0.44 0.52
C LYS A 5 -7.92 0.70 -0.52
N THR A 6 -8.28 1.96 -0.75
CA THR A 6 -9.36 2.33 -1.69
C THR A 6 -8.87 2.66 -3.09
N THR A 7 -7.60 3.04 -3.26
CA THR A 7 -7.06 3.50 -4.55
C THR A 7 -6.14 2.47 -5.22
N ILE A 8 -5.49 1.59 -4.45
CA ILE A 8 -4.55 0.60 -4.98
C ILE A 8 -5.14 -0.78 -4.83
N SER A 9 -5.54 -1.41 -5.94
CA SER A 9 -6.06 -2.79 -5.96
C SER A 9 -7.03 -3.08 -4.80
N PRO A 10 -8.19 -2.39 -4.74
CA PRO A 10 -9.07 -2.40 -3.56
C PRO A 10 -9.54 -3.80 -3.17
N ASP A 11 -9.73 -4.68 -4.16
CA ASP A 11 -10.16 -6.07 -3.95
C ASP A 11 -9.05 -6.96 -3.37
N SER A 12 -7.81 -6.47 -3.26
CA SER A 12 -6.67 -7.21 -2.70
C SER A 12 -6.49 -7.07 -1.18
N TRP A 13 -7.24 -6.14 -0.56
CA TRP A 13 -7.16 -5.87 0.87
C TRP A 13 -8.42 -6.38 1.57
N GLU A 14 -8.29 -7.34 2.47
CA GLU A 14 -9.38 -7.65 3.41
C GLU A 14 -8.96 -7.21 4.82
N ASP A 15 -9.87 -6.51 5.50
CA ASP A 15 -9.62 -5.95 6.84
C ASP A 15 -9.34 -7.02 7.92
N ASN A 16 -9.69 -8.28 7.65
CA ASN A 16 -9.46 -9.42 8.54
C ASN A 16 -8.27 -10.32 8.12
N GLY A 17 -7.37 -9.85 7.25
CA GLY A 17 -6.16 -10.60 6.89
C GLY A 17 -6.26 -11.40 5.59
N GLY A 18 -6.79 -10.79 4.54
CA GLY A 18 -6.75 -11.34 3.18
C GLY A 18 -5.33 -11.37 2.59
N LYS A 19 -5.20 -11.55 1.27
CA LYS A 19 -3.90 -11.76 0.59
C LYS A 19 -2.86 -10.66 0.80
N GLY A 20 -3.26 -9.47 1.23
CA GLY A 20 -2.35 -8.41 1.65
C GLY A 20 -2.74 -7.78 2.98
N THR A 21 -1.74 -7.31 3.73
CA THR A 21 -1.92 -6.60 5.00
C THR A 21 -1.17 -5.28 5.01
N ILE A 22 -1.67 -4.32 5.80
CA ILE A 22 -1.01 -3.05 6.05
C ILE A 22 -1.01 -2.82 7.55
N ASN A 23 0.17 -2.75 8.16
CA ASN A 23 0.33 -2.62 9.61
C ASN A 23 1.31 -1.51 9.98
N PRO A 24 1.02 -0.69 11.01
CA PRO A 24 2.01 0.25 11.54
C PRO A 24 3.08 -0.51 12.35
N PHE A 25 4.34 -0.12 12.19
CA PHE A 25 5.46 -0.65 12.99
C PHE A 25 6.56 0.40 13.12
N ASN A 26 6.89 0.81 14.35
CA ASN A 26 7.98 1.77 14.65
C ASN A 26 7.96 3.05 13.79
N GLY A 27 6.78 3.66 13.63
CA GLY A 27 6.62 4.89 12.83
C GLY A 27 6.63 4.67 11.31
N LEU A 28 6.78 3.42 10.86
CA LEU A 28 6.68 3.01 9.46
C LEU A 28 5.35 2.33 9.19
N ILE A 29 5.00 2.26 7.89
CA ILE A 29 3.89 1.47 7.39
C ILE A 29 4.48 0.23 6.70
N VAL A 30 4.19 -0.95 7.23
CA VAL A 30 4.58 -2.22 6.64
C VAL A 30 3.43 -2.70 5.76
N VAL A 31 3.72 -2.86 4.47
CA VAL A 31 2.79 -3.40 3.48
C VAL A 31 3.27 -4.81 3.11
N TYR A 32 2.39 -5.79 3.25
CA TYR A 32 2.59 -7.14 2.71
C TYR A 32 1.58 -7.34 1.59
N ASN A 33 2.03 -7.52 0.35
CA ASN A 33 1.17 -7.88 -0.78
C ASN A 33 2.03 -8.48 -1.92
N THR A 34 1.43 -8.73 -3.08
CA THR A 34 2.13 -9.22 -4.26
C THR A 34 3.09 -8.17 -4.85
N PRO A 35 4.14 -8.59 -5.59
CA PRO A 35 5.06 -7.66 -6.25
C PRO A 35 4.37 -6.64 -7.18
N LEU A 36 3.30 -7.06 -7.88
CA LEU A 36 2.52 -6.17 -8.74
C LEU A 36 1.88 -5.02 -7.95
N VAL A 37 1.28 -5.33 -6.78
CA VAL A 37 0.69 -4.31 -5.92
C VAL A 37 1.78 -3.38 -5.35
N HIS A 38 2.95 -3.92 -5.01
CA HIS A 38 4.09 -3.08 -4.60
C HIS A 38 4.54 -2.09 -5.69
N GLN A 39 4.51 -2.47 -6.97
CA GLN A 39 4.81 -1.56 -8.07
C GLN A 39 3.78 -0.42 -8.19
N GLN A 40 2.49 -0.72 -8.00
CA GLN A 40 1.43 0.29 -8.02
C GLN A 40 1.59 1.29 -6.86
N ILE A 41 2.03 0.83 -5.69
CA ILE A 41 2.34 1.70 -4.54
C ILE A 41 3.56 2.58 -4.84
N ALA A 42 4.63 2.00 -5.39
CA ALA A 42 5.85 2.75 -5.70
C ALA A 42 5.60 3.88 -6.71
N GLY A 43 4.80 3.62 -7.75
CA GLY A 43 4.41 4.66 -8.72
C GLY A 43 3.57 5.78 -8.09
N PHE A 44 2.76 5.48 -7.07
CA PHE A 44 2.02 6.50 -6.31
C PHE A 44 2.93 7.34 -5.40
N VAL A 45 4.03 6.76 -4.89
CA VAL A 45 5.01 7.48 -4.06
C VAL A 45 5.82 8.48 -4.89
N GLU A 46 6.12 8.16 -6.15
CA GLU A 46 6.83 9.08 -7.06
C GLU A 46 5.98 10.32 -7.44
N GLU A 47 4.65 10.20 -7.44
CA GLU A 47 3.74 11.31 -7.78
C GLU A 47 3.57 12.33 -6.64
N GLU A 48 3.72 11.91 -5.38
CA GLU A 48 3.44 12.73 -4.20
C GLU A 48 4.70 13.12 -3.39
N GLY A 49 5.90 12.85 -3.89
CA GLY A 49 7.14 13.03 -3.12
C GLY A 49 8.36 13.48 -3.93
N LEU A 50 8.53 14.80 -4.02
CA LEU A 50 9.79 15.52 -4.31
C LEU A 50 10.41 15.30 -5.70
N GLY A 51 9.95 16.11 -6.67
CA GLY A 51 10.84 16.63 -7.72
C GLY A 51 11.91 17.56 -7.12
N PRO A 52 13.01 17.82 -7.85
CA PRO A 52 14.36 18.08 -7.33
C PRO A 52 14.48 19.17 -6.26
#